data_AF-A0A928ICM5-F1
#
_entry.id   AF-A0A928ICM5-F1
#
_cell.length_a   1.000
_cell.length_b   1.000
_cell.length_c   1.000
_cell.angle_alpha   90.00
_cell.angle_beta   90.00
_cell.angle_gamma   90.00
#
_symmetry.space_group_name_H-M   'P 1'
#
loop_
_entity.id
_entity.type
_entity.pdbx_description
1 polymer ?
#
loop_
_entity_poly.entity_id
_entity_poly.type
_entity_poly.pdbx_seq_one_letter_code
_entity_poly.pdbx_strand_id
1 'polypeptide(L)'
;MKPSYKIVLLCLSIIVLLFVTPLIIFKTATADSAMGLIFLLFFVLYPIASIVYGILSGFDIKRLWCLPLAFATLFPPLYSITIKEMVWDLYVYSAIYFILGYVATLVTALINFTRKRDKNERD
;
A
#
# COMPACT_ATOMS: atom_id res chain seq x y z
N MET A 1 -23.42 -2.45 13.40
CA MET A 1 -23.40 -3.36 12.22
C MET A 1 -22.00 -3.28 11.59
N LYS A 2 -21.33 -4.43 11.48
CA LYS A 2 -19.87 -4.57 11.73
C LYS A 2 -19.01 -4.00 10.58
N PRO A 3 -17.98 -3.17 10.86
CA PRO A 3 -17.12 -2.55 9.85
C PRO A 3 -16.12 -3.53 9.18
N SER A 4 -16.43 -4.83 9.12
CA SER A 4 -15.52 -5.89 8.66
C SER A 4 -15.38 -5.96 7.15
N TYR A 5 -16.44 -5.67 6.38
CA TYR A 5 -16.37 -5.73 4.91
C TYR A 5 -15.40 -4.70 4.33
N LYS A 6 -15.28 -3.50 4.94
CA LYS A 6 -14.36 -2.46 4.47
C LYS A 6 -12.90 -2.91 4.50
N ILE A 7 -12.50 -3.61 5.56
CA ILE A 7 -11.14 -4.15 5.70
C ILE A 7 -10.89 -5.23 4.66
N VAL A 8 -11.85 -6.14 4.48
CA VAL A 8 -11.77 -7.18 3.46
C VAL A 8 -11.66 -6.56 2.06
N LEU A 9 -12.42 -5.50 1.78
CA LEU A 9 -12.41 -4.80 0.49
C LEU A 9 -11.08 -4.07 0.25
N LEU A 10 -10.48 -3.49 1.31
CA LEU A 10 -9.15 -2.89 1.24
C LEU A 10 -8.06 -3.96 1.00
N CYS A 11 -8.08 -5.07 1.74
CA CYS A 11 -7.15 -6.18 1.49
C CYS A 11 -7.32 -6.76 0.08
N LEU A 12 -8.56 -6.93 -0.39
CA LEU A 12 -8.85 -7.36 -1.75
C LEU A 12 -8.30 -6.37 -2.77
N SER A 13 -8.47 -5.06 -2.55
CA SER A 13 -7.94 -4.02 -3.44
C SER A 13 -6.42 -4.06 -3.54
N ILE A 14 -5.72 -4.35 -2.43
CA ILE A 14 -4.26 -4.51 -2.42
C ILE A 14 -3.87 -5.71 -3.26
N ILE A 15 -4.49 -6.87 -3.03
CA ILE A 15 -4.17 -8.10 -3.77
C ILE A 15 -4.43 -7.89 -5.27
N VAL A 16 -5.56 -7.28 -5.63
CA VAL A 16 -5.91 -6.96 -7.01
C VAL A 16 -4.90 -5.98 -7.60
N LEU A 17 -4.54 -4.89 -6.92
CA LEU A 17 -3.55 -3.92 -7.40
C LEU A 17 -2.18 -4.59 -7.58
N LEU A 18 -1.74 -5.44 -6.66
CA LEU A 18 -0.43 -6.08 -6.73
C LEU A 18 -0.37 -7.16 -7.81
N PHE A 19 -1.46 -7.87 -8.05
CA PHE A 19 -1.50 -9.01 -8.96
C PHE A 19 -1.91 -8.64 -10.40
N VAL A 20 -2.97 -7.83 -10.55
CA VAL A 20 -3.52 -7.45 -11.86
C VAL A 20 -2.58 -6.52 -12.59
N THR A 21 -1.93 -5.60 -11.87
CA THR A 21 -1.06 -4.59 -12.48
C THR A 21 0.13 -5.18 -13.25
N PRO A 22 0.99 -6.03 -12.66
CA PRO A 22 2.07 -6.65 -13.43
C PRO A 22 1.52 -7.52 -14.57
N LEU A 23 0.41 -8.24 -14.36
CA LEU A 23 -0.22 -9.03 -15.43
C LEU A 23 -0.68 -8.20 -16.63
N ILE A 24 -1.21 -7.00 -16.41
CA ILE A 24 -1.58 -6.07 -17.49
C ILE A 24 -0.31 -5.71 -18.26
N ILE A 25 0.74 -5.26 -17.57
CA ILE A 25 1.98 -4.78 -18.18
C ILE A 25 2.62 -5.87 -19.05
N PHE A 26 2.73 -7.10 -18.54
CA PHE A 26 3.28 -8.22 -19.31
C PHE A 26 2.41 -8.65 -20.50
N LYS A 27 1.11 -8.34 -20.48
CA LYS A 27 0.19 -8.67 -21.60
C LYS A 27 0.11 -7.59 -22.66
N THR A 28 0.25 -6.31 -22.28
CA THR A 28 0.05 -5.18 -23.20
C THR A 28 1.34 -4.55 -23.72
N ALA A 29 2.47 -4.70 -23.03
CA ALA A 29 3.69 -3.98 -23.38
C ALA A 29 4.62 -4.81 -24.28
N THR A 30 5.10 -4.18 -25.36
CA THR A 30 6.30 -4.62 -26.09
C THR A 30 7.54 -4.42 -25.21
N ALA A 31 8.62 -5.19 -25.43
CA ALA A 31 9.80 -5.20 -24.56
C ALA A 31 10.36 -3.79 -24.25
N ASP A 32 10.35 -2.86 -25.22
CA ASP A 32 10.80 -1.48 -25.03
C ASP A 32 9.86 -0.62 -24.16
N SER A 33 8.55 -0.82 -24.28
CA SER A 33 7.56 -0.06 -23.50
C SER A 33 7.34 -0.63 -22.10
N ALA A 34 7.63 -1.93 -21.92
CA ALA A 34 7.51 -2.62 -20.63
C ALA A 34 8.42 -2.00 -19.56
N MET A 35 9.64 -1.60 -19.93
CA MET A 35 10.63 -1.04 -19.01
C MET A 35 10.14 0.27 -18.40
N GLY A 36 9.66 1.20 -19.23
CA GLY A 36 9.13 2.49 -18.77
C GLY A 36 7.88 2.34 -17.91
N LEU A 37 7.00 1.40 -18.27
CA LEU A 37 5.78 1.13 -17.51
C LEU A 37 6.07 0.50 -16.15
N ILE A 38 7.06 -0.40 -16.05
CA ILE A 38 7.53 -0.97 -14.77
C ILE A 38 8.12 0.13 -13.87
N PHE A 39 8.91 1.05 -14.42
CA PHE A 39 9.40 2.19 -13.63
C PHE A 39 8.27 3.07 -13.10
N LEU A 40 7.29 3.42 -13.93
CA LEU A 40 6.12 4.17 -13.49
C LEU A 40 5.37 3.44 -12.36
N LEU A 41 5.32 2.11 -12.45
CA LEU A 41 4.65 1.27 -11.46
C LEU A 41 5.30 1.34 -10.09
N PHE A 42 6.62 1.16 -10.07
CA PHE A 42 7.41 1.21 -8.85
C PHE A 42 7.51 2.62 -8.29
N PHE A 43 7.65 3.63 -9.14
CA PHE A 43 7.97 4.98 -8.67
C PHE A 43 6.74 5.85 -8.39
N VAL A 44 5.58 5.52 -8.95
CA VAL A 44 4.37 6.34 -8.84
C VAL A 44 3.23 5.53 -8.23
N LEU A 45 2.83 4.41 -8.86
CA LEU A 45 1.63 3.68 -8.47
C LEU A 45 1.74 3.03 -7.07
N TYR A 46 2.78 2.24 -6.81
CA TYR A 46 2.98 1.61 -5.51
C TYR A 46 3.22 2.59 -4.35
N PRO A 47 4.03 3.66 -4.50
CA PRO A 47 4.20 4.63 -3.42
C PRO A 47 2.92 5.43 -3.15
N ILE A 48 2.16 5.85 -4.17
CA ILE A 48 0.86 6.50 -3.94
C ILE A 48 -0.08 5.55 -3.20
N ALA A 49 -0.17 4.30 -3.64
CA ALA A 49 -1.00 3.30 -2.98
C ALA A 49 -0.59 3.10 -1.51
N SER A 50 0.70 2.98 -1.22
CA SER A 50 1.22 2.84 0.15
C SER A 50 0.82 4.03 1.03
N ILE A 51 0.93 5.27 0.51
CA ILE A 51 0.51 6.48 1.24
C ILE A 51 -0.99 6.45 1.52
N VAL A 52 -1.82 6.13 0.52
CA VAL A 52 -3.28 6.06 0.69
C VAL A 52 -3.68 5.01 1.73
N TYR A 53 -3.10 3.81 1.67
CA TYR A 53 -3.34 2.76 2.66
C TYR A 53 -2.83 3.15 4.05
N GLY A 54 -1.71 3.87 4.15
CA GLY A 54 -1.19 4.43 5.38
C GLY A 54 -2.12 5.49 6.00
N ILE A 55 -2.65 6.41 5.20
CA ILE A 55 -3.63 7.41 5.66
C ILE A 55 -4.90 6.72 6.17
N LEU A 56 -5.43 5.75 5.42
CA LEU A 56 -6.59 4.97 5.83
C LEU A 56 -6.34 4.23 7.16
N SER A 57 -5.14 3.68 7.34
CA SER A 57 -4.71 3.05 8.59
C SER A 57 -4.68 4.03 9.78
N GLY A 58 -4.20 5.26 9.57
CA GLY A 58 -4.11 6.26 10.63
C GLY A 58 -5.44 6.84 11.10
N PHE A 59 -6.51 6.71 10.31
CA PHE A 59 -7.87 7.05 10.75
C PHE A 59 -8.40 6.06 11.80
N ASP A 60 -8.13 4.76 11.63
CA ASP A 60 -8.59 3.70 12.54
C ASP A 60 -7.41 2.81 13.00
N ILE A 61 -6.46 3.44 13.71
CA ILE A 61 -5.19 2.79 14.12
C ILE A 61 -5.40 1.50 14.91
N LYS A 62 -6.48 1.41 15.72
CA LYS A 62 -6.78 0.23 16.53
C LYS A 62 -7.17 -0.99 15.71
N ARG A 63 -7.58 -0.81 14.45
CA ARG A 63 -8.18 -1.87 13.63
C ARG A 63 -7.49 -2.08 12.30
N LEU A 64 -6.77 -1.08 11.79
CA LEU A 64 -6.13 -1.09 10.48
C LEU A 64 -4.60 -1.04 10.55
N TRP A 65 -3.98 -1.15 11.73
CA TRP A 65 -2.51 -1.09 11.87
C TRP A 65 -1.76 -2.16 11.05
N CYS A 66 -2.41 -3.29 10.79
CA CYS A 66 -1.85 -4.35 9.94
C CYS A 66 -1.94 -4.06 8.43
N LEU A 67 -2.61 -3.00 7.96
CA LEU A 67 -2.72 -2.72 6.51
C LEU A 67 -1.37 -2.40 5.86
N PRO A 68 -0.57 -1.44 6.39
CA PRO A 68 0.74 -1.12 5.82
C PRO A 68 1.69 -2.32 5.87
N LEU A 69 1.61 -3.12 6.95
CA LEU A 69 2.37 -4.35 7.11
C LEU A 69 1.94 -5.43 6.12
N ALA A 70 0.63 -5.62 5.92
CA ALA A 70 0.09 -6.55 4.94
C ALA A 70 0.51 -6.16 3.52
N PHE A 71 0.45 -4.87 3.16
CA PHE A 71 0.90 -4.37 1.87
C PHE A 71 2.38 -4.68 1.62
N ALA A 72 3.25 -4.36 2.57
CA ALA A 72 4.69 -4.57 2.42
C ALA A 72 5.07 -6.06 2.36
N THR A 73 4.42 -6.91 3.17
CA THR A 73 4.70 -8.35 3.22
C THR A 73 4.15 -9.10 2.02
N LEU A 74 2.98 -8.70 1.50
CA LEU A 74 2.36 -9.33 0.33
C LEU A 74 3.04 -8.91 -0.98
N PHE A 75 3.64 -7.72 -1.05
CA PHE A 75 4.26 -7.18 -2.26
C PHE A 75 5.33 -8.09 -2.91
N PRO A 76 6.43 -8.47 -2.23
CA PRO A 76 7.48 -9.30 -2.83
C PRO A 76 7.00 -10.68 -3.33
N PRO A 77 6.23 -11.48 -2.54
CA PRO A 77 5.82 -12.80 -2.99
C PRO A 77 4.77 -12.74 -4.10
N LEU A 78 3.80 -11.82 -4.05
CA LEU A 78 2.80 -11.71 -5.13
C LEU A 78 3.45 -11.30 -6.44
N TYR A 79 4.35 -10.30 -6.40
CA TYR A 79 5.04 -9.86 -7.61
C TYR A 79 5.93 -10.96 -8.18
N SER A 80 6.69 -11.67 -7.34
CA SER A 80 7.53 -12.81 -7.79
C SER A 80 6.70 -13.93 -8.44
N ILE A 81 5.49 -14.22 -7.93
CA ILE A 81 4.58 -15.19 -8.54
C ILE A 81 4.13 -14.74 -9.93
N THR A 82 3.85 -13.44 -10.11
CA THR A 82 3.42 -12.91 -11.40
C THR A 82 4.54 -12.94 -12.44
N ILE A 83 5.77 -12.58 -12.06
CA ILE A 83 6.89 -12.53 -13.00
C ILE A 83 7.58 -13.90 -13.16
N LYS A 84 7.28 -14.86 -12.27
CA LYS A 84 7.93 -16.18 -12.16
C LYS A 84 9.45 -16.13 -11.93
N GLU A 85 9.96 -14.98 -11.51
CA GLU A 85 11.36 -14.78 -11.15
C GLU A 85 11.45 -14.16 -9.76
N MET A 86 12.45 -14.60 -9.00
CA MET A 86 12.69 -14.09 -7.66
C MET A 86 13.76 -13.00 -7.72
N VAL A 87 13.33 -11.75 -7.58
CA VAL A 87 14.21 -10.58 -7.65
C VAL A 87 14.43 -10.00 -6.26
N TRP A 88 15.68 -9.98 -5.80
CA TRP A 88 16.03 -9.50 -4.45
C TRP A 88 15.76 -8.00 -4.26
N ASP A 89 15.84 -7.20 -5.34
CA ASP A 89 15.56 -5.76 -5.28
C ASP A 89 14.14 -5.45 -4.79
N LEU A 90 13.17 -6.36 -5.01
CA LEU A 90 11.79 -6.21 -4.55
C LEU A 90 11.69 -6.05 -3.03
N TYR A 91 12.60 -6.67 -2.28
CA TYR A 91 12.62 -6.57 -0.81
C TYR A 91 13.08 -5.19 -0.34
N VAL A 92 13.99 -4.55 -1.08
CA VAL A 92 14.42 -3.17 -0.80
C VAL A 92 13.27 -2.20 -1.03
N TYR A 93 12.56 -2.34 -2.14
CA TYR A 93 11.36 -1.54 -2.42
C TYR A 93 10.26 -1.79 -1.39
N SER A 94 10.04 -3.05 -0.99
CA SER A 94 9.09 -3.39 0.08
C SER A 94 9.43 -2.67 1.39
N ALA A 95 10.70 -2.64 1.80
CA ALA A 95 11.14 -1.93 2.99
C ALA A 95 10.88 -0.42 2.89
N ILE A 96 11.13 0.19 1.73
CA ILE A 96 10.84 1.61 1.47
C ILE A 96 9.34 1.89 1.55
N TYR A 97 8.52 1.06 0.89
CA TYR A 97 7.05 1.20 0.93
C TYR A 97 6.50 0.98 2.33
N PHE A 98 7.10 0.09 3.11
CA PHE A 98 6.74 -0.14 4.51
C PHE A 98 6.98 1.12 5.35
N ILE A 99 8.15 1.75 5.21
CA ILE A 99 8.48 3.00 5.90
C ILE A 99 7.50 4.10 5.49
N LEU A 100 7.23 4.27 4.19
CA LEU A 100 6.28 5.26 3.68
C LEU A 100 4.87 5.07 4.25
N GLY A 101 4.35 3.85 4.23
CA GLY A 101 3.01 3.53 4.74
C GLY A 101 2.92 3.72 6.26
N TYR A 102 3.97 3.40 7.00
CA TYR A 102 4.03 3.59 8.45
C TYR A 102 4.14 5.07 8.83
N VAL A 103 4.98 5.84 8.13
CA VAL A 103 5.08 7.30 8.31
C VAL A 103 3.74 7.97 8.03
N ALA A 104 3.05 7.60 6.94
CA ALA A 104 1.72 8.13 6.62
C ALA A 104 0.67 7.80 7.70
N THR A 105 0.74 6.59 8.26
CA THR A 105 -0.10 6.16 9.39
C THR A 105 0.14 7.04 10.62
N LEU A 106 1.41 7.25 10.99
CA LEU A 106 1.80 8.08 12.13
C LEU A 106 1.37 9.54 11.97
N VAL A 107 1.60 10.13 10.80
CA VAL A 107 1.21 11.52 10.51
C VAL A 107 -0.31 11.68 10.64
N THR A 108 -1.08 10.78 10.05
CA THR A 108 -2.55 10.83 10.11
C THR A 108 -3.07 10.63 11.54
N ALA A 109 -2.45 9.71 12.29
CA ALA A 109 -2.80 9.48 13.68
C ALA A 109 -2.51 10.70 14.57
N LEU A 110 -1.38 11.37 14.37
CA LEU A 110 -1.03 12.60 15.06
C LEU A 110 -2.04 13.71 14.77
N ILE A 111 -2.38 13.94 13.50
CA ILE A 111 -3.38 14.95 13.10
C ILE A 111 -4.73 14.66 13.77
N ASN A 112 -5.18 13.41 13.76
CA ASN A 112 -6.43 13.01 14.39
C ASN A 112 -6.40 13.18 15.92
N PHE A 113 -5.26 12.93 16.55
CA PHE A 113 -5.08 13.13 17.98
C PHE A 113 -5.16 14.61 18.36
N THR A 114 -4.47 15.49 17.63
CA THR A 114 -4.51 16.95 17.83
C THR A 114 -5.93 17.49 17.63
N ARG A 115 -6.63 17.04 16.59
CA ARG A 115 -8.02 17.42 16.31
C ARG A 115 -8.98 17.01 17.44
N LYS A 116 -8.74 15.86 18.06
CA LYS A 116 -9.58 15.37 19.17
C LYS A 116 -9.34 16.17 20.45
N ARG A 117 -8.11 16.64 20.67
CA ARG A 117 -7.75 17.49 21.81
C ARG A 117 -8.40 18.87 21.74
N ASP A 118 -8.35 19.54 20.59
CA ASP A 118 -8.98 20.85 20.36
C ASP A 118 -10.50 20.82 20.62
N LYS A 119 -11.17 19.73 20.20
CA LYS A 119 -12.60 19.55 20.48
C LYS A 119 -12.91 19.43 21.98
N ASN A 120 -12.03 18.78 22.75
CA ASN A 120 -12.21 18.57 24.19
C ASN A 120 -11.84 19.80 25.04
N GLU A 121 -11.22 20.83 24.45
CA GLU A 121 -10.96 22.12 25.10
C GLU A 121 -12.09 23.14 24.83
N ARG A 122 -13.03 22.82 23.92
CA ARG A 122 -14.20 23.65 23.56
C ARG A 122 -15.52 23.18 24.17
N ASP A 123 -15.55 21.98 24.76
CA ASP A 123 -16.68 21.38 25.48
C ASP A 123 -16.48 21.54 26.99
#